data_AF-A0A7Y0S1K8-F1
#
_entry.id   AF-A0A7Y0S1K8-F1
#
_cell.length_a   1.000
_cell.length_b   1.000
_cell.length_c   1.000
_cell.angle_alpha   90.00
_cell.angle_beta   90.00
_cell.angle_gamma   90.00
#
_symmetry.space_group_name_H-M   'P 1'
#
loop_
_entity.id
_entity.type
_entity.pdbx_description
1 polymer ?
#
loop_
_entity_poly.entity_id
_entity_poly.type
_entity_poly.pdbx_seq_one_letter_code
_entity_poly.pdbx_strand_id
1 'polypeptide(L)' 'DCKNGQYKVISFYSKKARGMMARYIIENRVESVADLTKFDTAGYYFVEDESTPTELVFKREEQK' A
#
# COMPACT_ATOMS: atom_id res chain seq x y z
N ASP A 1 -1.70 1.49 8.54
CA ASP A 1 -1.13 2.62 9.28
C ASP A 1 -0.69 2.23 10.67
N CYS A 2 0.51 2.63 11.05
CA CYS A 2 0.92 2.62 12.45
C CYS A 2 0.11 3.68 13.22
N LYS A 3 -0.50 3.30 14.34
CA LYS A 3 -1.11 4.20 15.31
C LYS A 3 -0.85 3.64 16.70
N ASN A 4 -0.18 4.42 17.56
CA ASN A 4 0.25 3.97 18.90
C ASN A 4 1.10 2.68 18.87
N GLY A 5 1.98 2.52 17.88
CA GLY A 5 2.86 1.35 17.77
C GLY A 5 2.19 0.06 17.26
N GLN A 6 0.93 0.11 16.82
CA GLN A 6 0.25 -1.01 16.15
C GLN A 6 -0.20 -0.62 14.75
N TYR A 7 0.02 -1.51 13.78
CA TYR A 7 -0.54 -1.34 12.44
C TYR A 7 -2.04 -1.69 12.45
N LYS A 8 -2.87 -0.70 12.09
CA LYS A 8 -4.32 -0.87 11.92
C LYS A 8 -4.75 -0.35 10.56
N VAL A 9 -5.85 -0.93 10.05
CA VAL A 9 -6.53 -0.41 8.87
C VAL A 9 -7.34 0.81 9.29
N ILE A 10 -6.85 1.99 8.94
CA ILE A 10 -7.58 3.24 9.16
C ILE A 10 -8.36 3.56 7.89
N SER A 11 -9.69 3.47 7.96
CA SER A 11 -10.60 3.53 6.80
C SER A 11 -10.41 4.76 5.90
N PHE A 12 -10.10 5.92 6.46
CA PHE A 12 -9.85 7.14 5.67
C PHE A 12 -8.59 7.02 4.80
N TYR A 13 -7.49 6.54 5.38
CA TYR A 13 -6.23 6.36 4.66
C TYR A 13 -6.31 5.19 3.69
N SER A 14 -6.98 4.10 4.04
CA SER A 14 -7.13 2.95 3.14
C SER A 14 -7.98 3.29 1.91
N LYS A 15 -9.05 4.09 2.06
CA LYS A 15 -9.82 4.59 0.91
C LYS A 15 -8.97 5.45 -0.02
N LYS A 16 -8.16 6.36 0.54
CA LYS A 16 -7.25 7.20 -0.26
C LYS A 16 -6.16 6.37 -0.93
N ALA A 17 -5.57 5.40 -0.23
CA ALA A 17 -4.54 4.50 -0.75
C ALA A 17 -5.03 3.70 -1.95
N ARG A 18 -6.27 3.19 -1.92
CA ARG A 18 -6.87 2.49 -3.06
C ARG A 18 -6.95 3.38 -4.31
N GLY A 19 -7.35 4.64 -4.14
CA GLY A 19 -7.36 5.61 -5.24
C GLY A 19 -5.96 5.90 -5.79
N MET A 20 -4.97 6.05 -4.91
CA MET A 20 -3.57 6.26 -5.31
C MET A 20 -2.99 5.03 -6.02
N MET A 21 -3.31 3.83 -5.54
CA MET A 21 -2.91 2.57 -6.18
C MET A 21 -3.50 2.44 -7.58
N ALA A 22 -4.81 2.72 -7.73
CA ALA A 22 -5.45 2.72 -9.04
C ALA A 22 -4.81 3.72 -10.00
N ARG A 23 -4.49 4.93 -9.52
CA ARG A 23 -3.75 5.93 -10.30
C ARG A 23 -2.35 5.43 -10.70
N TYR A 24 -1.61 4.85 -9.76
CA TYR A 24 -0.28 4.30 -9.99
C TYR A 24 -0.28 3.23 -11.08
N ILE A 25 -1.26 2.31 -11.05
CA ILE A 25 -1.45 1.26 -12.05
C ILE A 25 -1.61 1.87 -13.45
N ILE A 26 -2.44 2.91 -13.56
CA ILE A 26 -2.73 3.57 -14.85
C ILE A 26 -1.51 4.35 -15.35
N GLU A 27 -0.90 5.17 -14.49
CA GLU A 27 0.23 6.04 -14.87
C GLU A 27 1.47 5.22 -15.27
N ASN A 28 1.75 4.13 -14.57
CA ASN A 28 2.93 3.29 -14.81
C ASN A 28 2.66 2.11 -15.73
N ARG A 29 1.42 1.95 -16.22
CA ARG A 29 0.98 0.81 -17.04
C ARG A 29 1.41 -0.52 -16.42
N VAL A 30 1.05 -0.70 -15.16
CA VAL A 30 1.39 -1.91 -14.40
C VAL A 30 0.66 -3.10 -15.01
N GLU A 31 1.42 -4.05 -15.55
CA GLU A 31 0.89 -5.29 -16.17
C GLU A 31 1.11 -6.53 -15.30
N SER A 32 1.96 -6.44 -14.28
CA SER A 32 2.33 -7.57 -13.42
C SER A 32 2.16 -7.26 -11.93
N VAL A 33 1.91 -8.30 -11.14
CA VAL A 33 1.84 -8.21 -9.68
C VAL A 33 3.19 -7.76 -9.10
N ALA A 34 4.30 -8.18 -9.72
CA ALA A 34 5.66 -7.80 -9.30
C ALA A 34 5.96 -6.31 -9.52
N ASP A 35 5.27 -5.65 -10.44
CA ASP A 35 5.38 -4.19 -10.60
C ASP A 35 4.49 -3.46 -9.60
N LEU A 36 3.38 -4.08 -9.18
CA LEU A 36 2.49 -3.51 -8.16
C LEU A 36 3.15 -3.45 -6.77
N THR A 37 4.06 -4.38 -6.45
CA THR A 37 4.81 -4.35 -5.17
C THR A 37 5.74 -3.14 -5.05
N LYS A 38 6.06 -2.47 -6.16
CA LYS A 38 6.88 -1.25 -6.19
C LYS A 38 6.10 0.01 -5.80
N PHE A 39 4.81 -0.11 -5.47
CA PHE A 39 4.02 1.01 -5.00
C PHE A 39 4.56 1.55 -3.66
N ASP A 40 5.06 2.78 -3.68
CA ASP A 40 5.68 3.47 -2.54
C ASP A 40 5.06 4.85 -2.23
N THR A 41 3.90 5.14 -2.84
CA THR A 41 3.31 6.48 -2.81
C THR A 41 2.82 6.85 -1.41
N ALA A 42 3.02 8.11 -1.02
CA ALA A 42 2.56 8.66 0.26
C ALA A 42 3.07 7.89 1.49
N GLY A 43 4.28 7.32 1.40
CA GLY A 43 4.94 6.60 2.49
C GLY A 43 4.43 5.18 2.72
N TYR A 44 3.60 4.65 1.81
CA TYR A 44 3.30 3.23 1.81
C TYR A 44 4.53 2.43 1.38
N TYR A 45 4.66 1.22 1.87
CA TYR A 45 5.69 0.27 1.43
C TYR A 45 5.14 -1.15 1.47
N PHE A 46 5.62 -1.99 0.56
CA PHE A 46 5.25 -3.39 0.46
C PHE A 46 5.89 -4.22 1.59
N VAL A 47 5.14 -5.19 2.13
CA VAL A 47 5.59 -6.08 3.20
C VAL A 47 5.47 -7.51 2.71
N GLU A 48 6.58 -8.06 2.23
CA GLU A 48 6.61 -9.41 1.66
C GLU A 48 6.22 -10.48 2.69
N ASP A 49 6.71 -10.36 3.93
CA ASP A 49 6.44 -11.31 5.02
C ASP A 49 4.95 -11.47 5.39
N GLU A 50 4.14 -10.44 5.16
CA GLU A 50 2.70 -10.46 5.41
C GLU A 50 1.88 -10.61 4.14
N SER A 51 2.53 -10.63 2.98
CA SER A 51 1.87 -10.74 1.69
C SER A 51 1.76 -12.18 1.23
N THR A 52 0.65 -12.48 0.57
CA THR A 52 0.36 -13.76 -0.06
C THR A 52 0.19 -13.56 -1.57
N PRO A 53 0.18 -14.64 -2.38
CA PRO A 53 -0.05 -14.53 -3.82
C PRO A 53 -1.37 -13.85 -4.21
N THR A 54 -2.35 -13.84 -3.30
CA THR A 54 -3.69 -13.25 -3.52
C THR A 54 -3.92 -11.96 -2.75
N GLU A 55 -3.12 -11.67 -1.72
CA GLU A 55 -3.27 -10.48 -0.88
C GLU A 55 -1.93 -9.81 -0.67
N LEU A 56 -1.76 -8.61 -1.23
CA LEU A 56 -0.56 -7.79 -1.04
C LEU A 56 -0.78 -6.82 0.12
N VAL A 57 0.11 -6.87 1.11
CA VAL A 57 0.07 -6.02 2.29
C VAL A 57 1.00 -4.83 2.10
N PHE A 58 0.43 -3.62 2.25
CA PHE A 58 1.17 -2.36 2.25
C PHE A 58 1.00 -1.68 3.61
N LYS A 59 2.12 -1.36 4.24
CA LYS A 59 2.14 -0.62 5.51
C LYS A 59 2.56 0.82 5.27
N ARG A 60 2.25 1.66 6.25
CA ARG A 60 2.61 3.07 6.29
C ARG A 60 2.91 3.45 7.73
N GLU A 61 4.00 4.17 7.94
CA GLU A 61 4.36 4.72 9.24
C GLU A 61 3.43 5.88 9.65
N GLU A 62 3.36 6.14 10.96
CA GLU A 62 2.65 7.32 11.47
C GLU A 62 3.42 8.57 11.04
N GLN A 63 2.79 9.40 10.20
CA GLN A 63 3.34 10.70 9.87
C GLN A 63 2.96 11.69 10.99
N LYS A 64 3.97 12.20 11.70
CA LYS A 64 3.81 13.23 12.73
C LYS A 64 3.39 14.57 12.16
#